data_AF-A0A2I8EZF2-F1
#
_entry.id   AF-A0A2I8EZF2-F1
#
_cell.length_a   1.000
_cell.length_b   1.000
_cell.length_c   1.000
_cell.angle_alpha   90.00
_cell.angle_beta   90.00
_cell.angle_gamma   90.00
#
_symmetry.space_group_name_H-M   'P 1'
#
loop_
_entity.id
_entity.type
_entity.pdbx_description
1 polymer ?
#
loop_
_entity_poly.entity_id
_entity_poly.type
_entity_poly.pdbx_seq_one_letter_code
_entity_poly.pdbx_strand_id
1 'polypeptide(L)'
;MTSKNLAKTLLRIVQSPPDQVEFTKSAALMEFATTTGIGILKGSRIQFGEKHKDRIRSLLRADNIDPDTPLDAWATLGRAESLAIGPDEKWAGEAVRAHRIAFKALRGKPLLVGDTPIYLPPRSNLEWRCIDAIQSLRHDAVIVIENWEVFERVDDLQLDMTRVSTNPLILWRGGTSNASVGAAMRFIEEFERPVWSAPDYDPEGLAIAARLPHLAGVLAPPDDVLRQLLKASRLHARYSQQLPGAQPTLEQASHPDVQRLWTLVRASGKALPQERLCVQV
;
A
#
# COMPACT_ATOMS: atom_id res chain seq x y z
N MET A 1 -0.67 15.08 15.62
CA MET A 1 -1.60 13.92 15.53
C MET A 1 -0.85 12.68 15.96
N THR A 2 -1.43 11.89 16.87
CA THR A 2 -0.74 10.79 17.56
C THR A 2 -0.90 9.48 16.77
N SER A 3 0.16 8.95 16.15
CA SER A 3 0.10 7.66 15.44
C SER A 3 -0.19 6.49 16.40
N LYS A 4 -0.73 5.35 15.93
CA LYS A 4 -1.04 4.19 16.78
C LYS A 4 0.16 3.68 17.59
N ASN A 5 1.34 3.66 16.98
CA ASN A 5 2.59 3.29 17.66
C ASN A 5 3.00 4.33 18.70
N LEU A 6 2.76 5.61 18.42
CA LEU A 6 2.99 6.67 19.40
C LEU A 6 1.99 6.59 20.55
N ALA A 7 0.70 6.38 20.31
CA ALA A 7 -0.33 6.24 21.34
C ALA A 7 -0.03 5.06 22.29
N LYS A 8 0.32 3.89 21.76
CA LYS A 8 0.79 2.75 22.57
C LYS A 8 2.05 3.08 23.39
N THR A 9 2.97 3.82 22.79
CA THR A 9 4.20 4.25 23.48
C THR A 9 3.88 5.22 24.61
N LEU A 10 2.96 6.17 24.39
CA LEU A 10 2.51 7.15 25.38
C LEU A 10 1.72 6.49 26.52
N LEU A 11 0.84 5.53 26.22
CA LEU A 11 0.16 4.69 27.23
C LEU A 11 1.17 3.96 28.11
N ARG A 12 2.17 3.32 27.49
CA ARG A 12 3.26 2.66 28.22
C ARG A 12 4.07 3.62 29.10
N ILE A 13 4.20 4.89 28.70
CA ILE A 13 4.91 5.91 29.49
C ILE A 13 4.07 6.36 30.69
N VAL A 14 2.76 6.58 30.53
CA VAL A 14 1.90 7.07 31.63
C VAL A 14 1.55 5.97 32.63
N GLN A 15 1.52 4.71 32.19
CA GLN A 15 1.29 3.53 33.02
C GLN A 15 2.58 2.97 33.64
N SER A 16 3.75 3.51 33.28
CA SER A 16 4.99 3.05 33.88
C SER A 16 5.09 3.48 35.35
N PRO A 17 5.78 2.70 36.19
CA PRO A 17 6.06 3.06 37.58
C PRO A 17 6.61 4.50 37.74
N PRO A 18 6.33 5.19 38.86
CA PRO A 18 6.77 6.59 39.08
C PRO A 18 8.29 6.79 39.01
N ASP A 19 9.07 5.76 39.38
CA ASP A 19 10.53 5.72 39.32
C ASP A 19 11.07 5.50 37.88
N GLN A 20 10.24 4.94 36.98
CA GLN A 20 10.58 4.82 35.57
C GLN A 20 10.33 6.14 34.84
N VAL A 21 11.38 6.96 34.79
CA VAL A 21 11.37 8.27 34.13
C VAL A 21 12.11 8.30 32.81
N GLU A 22 12.91 7.29 32.46
CA GLU A 22 13.71 7.27 31.23
C GLU A 22 13.21 6.23 30.21
N PHE A 23 13.14 6.65 28.95
CA PHE A 23 12.65 5.82 27.85
C PHE A 23 13.57 5.91 26.62
N THR A 24 13.69 4.80 25.90
CA THR A 24 14.50 4.70 24.68
C THR A 24 13.95 5.62 23.59
N LYS A 25 14.85 6.32 22.90
CA LYS A 25 14.49 7.14 21.74
C LYS A 25 13.99 6.30 20.58
N SER A 26 12.84 6.66 20.03
CA SER A 26 12.40 6.29 18.70
C SER A 26 12.17 7.56 17.89
N ALA A 27 12.17 7.47 16.55
CA ALA A 27 11.92 8.64 15.69
C ALA A 27 10.59 9.33 16.04
N ALA A 28 9.52 8.54 16.23
CA ALA A 28 8.19 9.03 16.60
C ALA A 28 8.16 9.69 17.99
N LEU A 29 8.86 9.13 18.99
CA LEU A 29 8.89 9.70 20.34
C LEU A 29 9.77 10.96 20.41
N MET A 30 10.81 11.04 19.58
CA MET A 30 11.64 12.24 19.42
C MET A 30 10.86 13.37 18.76
N GLU A 31 10.15 13.09 17.67
CA GLU A 31 9.28 14.04 16.99
C GLU A 31 8.18 14.55 17.92
N PHE A 32 7.55 13.66 18.69
CA PHE A 32 6.58 14.01 19.72
C PHE A 32 7.15 14.98 20.75
N ALA A 33 8.28 14.65 21.37
CA ALA A 33 8.88 15.47 22.41
C ALA A 33 9.28 16.86 21.88
N THR A 34 9.79 16.92 20.65
CA THR A 34 10.21 18.16 19.99
C THR A 34 9.02 19.04 19.62
N THR A 35 7.93 18.45 19.12
CA THR A 35 6.75 19.19 18.63
C THR A 35 5.85 19.67 19.77
N THR A 36 5.70 18.86 20.83
CA THR A 36 4.77 19.16 21.93
C THR A 36 5.45 19.84 23.14
N GLY A 37 6.78 19.79 23.20
CA GLY A 37 7.55 20.21 24.38
C GLY A 37 7.23 19.38 25.62
N ILE A 38 6.83 18.11 25.44
CA ILE A 38 6.57 17.16 26.53
C ILE A 38 7.71 16.14 26.56
N GLY A 39 8.51 16.17 27.63
CA GLY A 39 9.68 15.31 27.83
C GLY A 39 11.01 16.06 27.64
N ILE A 40 12.07 15.57 28.27
CA ILE A 40 13.42 16.17 28.22
C ILE A 40 14.37 15.24 27.47
N LEU A 41 14.97 15.71 26.38
CA LEU A 41 15.95 14.97 25.61
C LEU A 41 17.28 14.90 26.38
N LYS A 42 17.76 13.70 26.73
CA LYS A 42 19.08 13.47 27.34
C LYS A 42 19.84 12.37 26.61
N GLY A 43 20.86 12.75 25.83
CA GLY A 43 21.73 11.79 25.14
C GLY A 43 20.95 10.84 24.22
N SER A 44 20.93 9.54 24.53
CA SER A 44 20.17 8.51 23.79
C SER A 44 18.78 8.21 24.37
N ARG A 45 18.34 8.95 25.40
CA ARG A 45 17.06 8.73 26.11
C ARG A 45 16.18 9.98 26.17
N ILE A 46 14.91 9.80 26.50
CA ILE A 46 13.93 10.86 26.76
C ILE A 46 13.40 10.68 28.18
N GLN A 47 13.40 11.76 28.96
CA GLN A 47 12.92 11.75 30.33
C GLN A 47 11.48 12.27 30.44
N PHE A 48 10.60 11.47 31.02
CA PHE A 48 9.21 11.80 31.33
C PHE A 48 8.98 11.67 32.85
N GLY A 49 9.16 12.76 33.60
CA GLY A 49 8.75 12.83 35.00
C GLY A 49 7.24 13.00 35.16
N GLU A 50 6.75 13.08 36.41
CA GLU A 50 5.31 13.05 36.71
C GLU A 50 4.52 14.15 36.00
N LYS A 51 5.03 15.39 36.00
CA LYS A 51 4.41 16.51 35.28
C LYS A 51 4.31 16.27 33.77
N HIS A 52 5.23 15.51 33.18
CA HIS A 52 5.14 15.11 31.78
C HIS A 52 4.10 14.02 31.59
N LYS A 53 4.06 13.01 32.49
CA LYS A 53 3.04 11.96 32.46
C LYS A 53 1.63 12.55 32.58
N ASP A 54 1.40 13.54 33.43
CA ASP A 54 0.10 14.24 33.54
C ASP A 54 -0.30 14.98 32.26
N ARG A 55 0.67 15.62 31.59
CA ARG A 55 0.44 16.26 30.29
C ARG A 55 0.14 15.23 29.20
N ILE A 56 0.80 14.06 29.23
CA ILE A 56 0.49 12.95 28.32
C ILE A 56 -0.91 12.39 28.62
N ARG A 57 -1.30 12.20 29.89
CA ARG A 57 -2.66 11.78 30.28
C ARG A 57 -3.72 12.74 29.75
N SER A 58 -3.46 14.05 29.87
CA SER A 58 -4.35 15.09 29.36
C SER A 58 -4.46 15.06 27.83
N LEU A 59 -3.33 14.83 27.14
CA LEU A 59 -3.30 14.68 25.69
C LEU A 59 -4.05 13.43 25.23
N LEU A 60 -3.83 12.28 25.89
CA LEU A 60 -4.55 11.05 25.60
C LEU A 60 -6.06 11.22 25.78
N ARG A 61 -6.50 11.88 26.86
CA ARG A 61 -7.93 12.20 27.09
C ARG A 61 -8.49 13.15 26.02
N ALA A 62 -7.72 14.14 25.59
CA ALA A 62 -8.11 15.03 24.49
C ALA A 62 -8.25 14.27 23.15
N ASP A 63 -7.42 13.24 22.95
CA ASP A 63 -7.51 12.27 21.85
C ASP A 63 -8.55 11.16 22.13
N ASN A 64 -9.31 11.25 23.23
CA ASN A 64 -10.30 10.29 23.73
C ASN A 64 -9.79 8.86 23.95
N ILE A 65 -8.54 8.75 24.41
CA ILE A 65 -7.92 7.52 24.86
C ILE A 65 -7.87 7.58 26.40
N ASP A 66 -8.49 6.62 27.07
CA ASP A 66 -8.36 6.49 28.53
C ASP A 66 -6.90 6.13 28.87
N PRO A 67 -6.17 6.95 29.66
CA PRO A 67 -4.79 6.65 30.05
C PRO A 67 -4.62 5.33 30.80
N ASP A 68 -5.69 4.79 31.39
CA ASP A 68 -5.68 3.52 32.13
C ASP A 68 -6.05 2.31 31.23
N THR A 69 -6.23 2.52 29.92
CA THR A 69 -6.52 1.45 28.95
C THR A 69 -5.41 0.39 28.96
N PRO A 70 -5.71 -0.90 29.19
CA PRO A 70 -4.70 -1.96 29.16
C PRO A 70 -3.96 -2.01 27.81
N LEU A 71 -2.63 -2.22 27.85
CA LEU A 71 -1.78 -2.24 26.65
C LEU A 71 -2.14 -3.36 25.67
N ASP A 72 -2.78 -4.43 26.16
CA ASP A 72 -3.23 -5.62 25.45
C ASP A 72 -4.69 -5.56 24.96
N ALA A 73 -5.50 -4.60 25.45
CA ALA A 73 -6.87 -4.36 24.98
C ALA A 73 -6.91 -4.13 23.45
N TRP A 74 -5.81 -3.70 22.87
CA TRP A 74 -5.64 -3.44 21.44
C TRP A 74 -5.39 -4.70 20.57
N ALA A 75 -5.29 -5.89 21.17
CA ALA A 75 -5.03 -7.16 20.48
C ALA A 75 -6.29 -8.01 20.25
N THR A 76 -7.36 -7.79 21.02
CA THR A 76 -8.55 -8.68 21.06
C THR A 76 -9.87 -8.02 20.65
N LEU A 77 -9.92 -6.71 20.41
CA LEU A 77 -11.19 -6.01 20.15
C LEU A 77 -11.66 -6.17 18.70
N GLY A 78 -12.58 -7.12 18.52
CA GLY A 78 -13.53 -7.16 17.41
C GLY A 78 -14.51 -5.99 17.50
N ARG A 79 -14.88 -5.48 16.33
CA ARG A 79 -15.54 -4.19 16.07
C ARG A 79 -16.89 -3.93 16.78
N ALA A 80 -17.49 -4.93 17.42
CA ALA A 80 -18.77 -4.77 18.10
C ALA A 80 -18.64 -4.17 19.51
N GLU A 81 -17.49 -4.32 20.18
CA GLU A 81 -17.28 -3.83 21.56
C GLU A 81 -16.61 -2.45 21.62
N SER A 82 -16.09 -1.93 20.50
CA SER A 82 -15.40 -0.64 20.44
C SER A 82 -16.30 0.60 20.47
N LEU A 83 -17.63 0.45 20.53
CA LEU A 83 -18.57 1.57 20.65
C LEU A 83 -18.61 2.18 22.07
N ALA A 84 -18.00 1.54 23.07
CA ALA A 84 -18.07 1.98 24.46
C ALA A 84 -16.88 2.82 24.96
N ILE A 85 -15.77 2.95 24.19
CA ILE A 85 -14.49 3.46 24.73
C ILE A 85 -13.93 4.70 23.99
N GLY A 86 -14.60 5.29 23.01
CA GLY A 86 -14.16 6.59 22.47
C GLY A 86 -14.89 7.04 21.20
N PRO A 87 -14.93 8.36 20.93
CA PRO A 87 -15.71 8.94 19.86
C PRO A 87 -14.99 8.78 18.51
N ASP A 88 -15.75 8.17 17.63
CA ASP A 88 -16.00 8.57 16.26
C ASP A 88 -14.88 8.66 15.21
N GLU A 89 -15.11 7.82 14.20
CA GLU A 89 -14.90 8.01 12.76
C GLU A 89 -13.47 8.13 12.23
N LYS A 90 -12.54 8.77 12.93
CA LYS A 90 -11.19 9.00 12.39
C LYS A 90 -10.18 7.89 12.72
N TRP A 91 -10.48 7.06 13.71
CA TRP A 91 -9.61 5.96 14.15
C TRP A 91 -9.99 4.60 13.55
N ALA A 92 -11.20 4.47 13.01
CA ALA A 92 -11.67 3.27 12.33
C ALA A 92 -11.20 3.19 10.86
N GLY A 93 -10.84 4.31 10.25
CA GLY A 93 -10.60 4.44 8.80
C GLY A 93 -9.53 3.51 8.23
N GLU A 94 -8.40 3.33 8.93
CA GLU A 94 -7.30 2.48 8.46
C GLU A 94 -7.66 0.97 8.51
N ALA A 95 -8.53 0.54 9.42
CA ALA A 95 -8.87 -0.88 9.58
C ALA A 95 -10.06 -1.35 8.72
N VAL A 96 -10.95 -0.45 8.26
CA VAL A 96 -12.09 -0.83 7.39
C VAL A 96 -11.61 -1.20 5.99
N ARG A 97 -10.61 -0.46 5.53
CA ARG A 97 -10.05 -0.52 4.18
C ARG A 97 -8.91 -1.51 4.05
N ALA A 98 -8.33 -1.95 5.18
CA ALA A 98 -7.29 -2.98 5.24
C ALA A 98 -7.69 -4.30 4.56
N HIS A 99 -8.98 -4.62 4.47
CA HIS A 99 -9.50 -5.84 3.83
C HIS A 99 -10.19 -5.56 2.50
N ARG A 100 -10.08 -4.33 1.99
CA ARG A 100 -10.71 -3.93 0.74
C ARG A 100 -9.71 -3.91 -0.39
N ILE A 101 -10.21 -4.25 -1.57
CA ILE A 101 -9.53 -4.11 -2.85
C ILE A 101 -10.27 -3.09 -3.69
N ALA A 102 -9.54 -2.36 -4.55
CA ALA A 102 -10.12 -1.47 -5.53
C ALA A 102 -9.95 -2.07 -6.92
N PHE A 103 -11.04 -2.18 -7.67
CA PHE A 103 -11.04 -2.80 -8.99
C PHE A 103 -12.06 -2.16 -9.92
N LYS A 104 -11.92 -2.41 -11.21
CA LYS A 104 -12.85 -1.99 -12.25
C LYS A 104 -12.73 -2.86 -13.50
N ALA A 105 -13.65 -2.67 -14.45
CA ALA A 105 -13.51 -3.17 -15.81
C ALA A 105 -12.97 -2.06 -16.73
N LEU A 106 -12.44 -2.45 -17.89
CA LEU A 106 -12.04 -1.51 -18.94
C LEU A 106 -13.26 -0.78 -19.51
N ARG A 107 -13.06 0.42 -20.07
CA ARG A 107 -14.13 1.22 -20.66
C ARG A 107 -14.93 0.42 -21.69
N GLY A 108 -16.25 0.48 -21.57
CA GLY A 108 -17.18 -0.22 -22.47
C GLY A 108 -17.30 -1.72 -22.18
N LYS A 109 -16.57 -2.25 -21.20
CA LYS A 109 -16.71 -3.63 -20.74
C LYS A 109 -17.49 -3.67 -19.42
N PRO A 110 -18.32 -4.70 -19.21
CA PRO A 110 -19.00 -4.88 -17.94
C PRO A 110 -18.05 -5.44 -16.89
N LEU A 111 -18.22 -4.98 -15.64
CA LEU A 111 -17.77 -5.70 -14.47
C LEU A 111 -18.68 -6.92 -14.27
N LEU A 112 -18.08 -8.11 -14.20
CA LEU A 112 -18.80 -9.38 -14.09
C LEU A 112 -18.99 -9.77 -12.62
N VAL A 113 -20.17 -9.51 -12.06
CA VAL A 113 -20.54 -9.82 -10.67
C VAL A 113 -21.66 -10.86 -10.66
N GLY A 114 -21.33 -12.11 -10.35
CA GLY A 114 -22.23 -13.25 -10.54
C GLY A 114 -22.70 -13.30 -11.99
N ASP A 115 -24.01 -13.37 -12.19
CA ASP A 115 -24.65 -13.37 -13.52
C ASP A 115 -25.06 -11.96 -13.99
N THR A 116 -24.74 -10.92 -13.22
CA THR A 116 -25.16 -9.55 -13.52
C THR A 116 -24.00 -8.71 -14.08
N PRO A 117 -24.10 -8.22 -15.32
CA PRO A 117 -23.12 -7.26 -15.86
C PRO A 117 -23.38 -5.86 -15.28
N ILE A 118 -22.35 -5.24 -14.71
CA ILE A 118 -22.41 -3.86 -14.18
C ILE A 118 -21.51 -2.96 -15.03
N TYR A 119 -22.07 -1.89 -15.59
CA TYR A 119 -21.30 -0.91 -16.35
C TYR A 119 -20.92 0.27 -15.46
N LEU A 120 -19.63 0.51 -15.33
CA LEU A 120 -19.08 1.58 -14.53
C LEU A 120 -18.94 2.86 -15.37
N PRO A 121 -19.31 4.05 -14.83
CA PRO A 121 -18.97 5.32 -15.47
C PRO A 121 -17.47 5.46 -15.74
N PRO A 122 -17.05 6.27 -16.74
CA PRO A 122 -15.63 6.51 -17.00
C PRO A 122 -14.86 6.93 -15.74
N ARG A 123 -13.64 6.40 -15.59
CA ARG A 123 -12.73 6.66 -14.45
C ARG A 123 -13.24 6.25 -13.07
N SER A 124 -14.43 5.67 -12.96
CA SER A 124 -14.92 5.13 -11.70
C SER A 124 -14.30 3.76 -11.40
N ASN A 125 -14.29 3.41 -10.12
CA ASN A 125 -13.87 2.11 -9.62
C ASN A 125 -14.78 1.70 -8.45
N LEU A 126 -14.76 0.42 -8.10
CA LEU A 126 -15.42 -0.08 -6.91
C LEU A 126 -14.39 -0.53 -5.88
N GLU A 127 -14.69 -0.25 -4.62
CA GLU A 127 -14.00 -0.85 -3.49
C GLU A 127 -14.89 -1.89 -2.81
N TRP A 128 -14.39 -3.11 -2.67
CA TRP A 128 -15.11 -4.18 -2.00
C TRP A 128 -14.22 -4.97 -1.05
N ARG A 129 -14.81 -5.69 -0.09
CA ARG A 129 -14.04 -6.60 0.76
C ARG A 129 -13.50 -7.73 -0.11
N CYS A 130 -12.24 -8.07 0.10
CA CYS A 130 -11.52 -9.11 -0.63
C CYS A 130 -12.33 -10.43 -0.70
N ILE A 131 -12.84 -10.91 0.44
CA ILE A 131 -13.61 -12.16 0.52
C ILE A 131 -14.88 -12.13 -0.34
N ASP A 132 -15.66 -11.05 -0.26
CA ASP A 132 -16.90 -10.93 -1.02
C ASP A 132 -16.61 -10.85 -2.54
N ALA A 133 -15.52 -10.19 -2.91
CA ALA A 133 -15.08 -10.06 -4.29
C ALA A 133 -14.63 -11.41 -4.88
N ILE A 134 -13.88 -12.22 -4.12
CA ILE A 134 -13.48 -13.59 -4.54
C ILE A 134 -14.71 -14.42 -4.88
N GLN A 135 -15.75 -14.36 -4.04
CA GLN A 135 -16.96 -15.15 -4.21
C GLN A 135 -17.84 -14.67 -5.36
N SER A 136 -17.75 -13.40 -5.75
CA SER A 136 -18.72 -12.76 -6.64
C SER A 136 -18.17 -12.42 -8.02
N LEU A 137 -16.89 -12.07 -8.15
CA LEU A 137 -16.30 -11.68 -9.44
C LEU A 137 -16.12 -12.90 -10.35
N ARG A 138 -16.32 -12.73 -11.66
CA ARG A 138 -16.30 -13.81 -12.67
C ARG A 138 -15.36 -13.55 -13.85
N HIS A 139 -14.37 -12.69 -13.67
CA HIS A 139 -13.36 -12.42 -14.68
C HIS A 139 -12.39 -13.62 -14.84
N ASP A 140 -11.86 -13.80 -16.05
CA ASP A 140 -10.98 -14.90 -16.43
C ASP A 140 -9.48 -14.59 -16.25
N ALA A 141 -9.12 -13.31 -16.15
CA ALA A 141 -7.77 -12.83 -15.89
C ALA A 141 -7.81 -11.55 -15.04
N VAL A 142 -6.68 -11.24 -14.40
CA VAL A 142 -6.50 -10.01 -13.62
C VAL A 142 -5.31 -9.22 -14.17
N ILE A 143 -5.49 -7.91 -14.38
CA ILE A 143 -4.39 -6.97 -14.60
C ILE A 143 -4.18 -6.18 -13.32
N VAL A 144 -2.98 -6.25 -12.75
CA VAL A 144 -2.58 -5.51 -11.56
C VAL A 144 -1.91 -4.21 -11.97
N ILE A 145 -2.51 -3.08 -11.61
CA ILE A 145 -1.96 -1.74 -11.82
C ILE A 145 -1.30 -1.26 -10.53
N GLU A 146 -0.04 -0.86 -10.63
CA GLU A 146 0.74 -0.41 -9.47
C GLU A 146 0.38 1.01 -9.02
N ASN A 147 0.25 1.93 -9.97
CA ASN A 147 0.06 3.34 -9.69
C ASN A 147 -1.44 3.71 -9.65
N TRP A 148 -1.85 4.49 -8.64
CA TRP A 148 -3.25 4.89 -8.50
C TRP A 148 -3.73 5.79 -9.64
N GLU A 149 -2.94 6.77 -10.06
CA GLU A 149 -3.30 7.67 -11.16
C GLU A 149 -3.46 6.88 -12.46
N VAL A 150 -2.57 5.93 -12.71
CA VAL A 150 -2.69 5.03 -13.87
C VAL A 150 -3.89 4.10 -13.74
N PHE A 151 -4.21 3.62 -12.54
CA PHE A 151 -5.41 2.81 -12.31
C PHE A 151 -6.69 3.60 -12.63
N GLU A 152 -6.79 4.85 -12.19
CA GLU A 152 -7.92 5.73 -12.54
C GLU A 152 -8.00 5.95 -14.07
N ARG A 153 -6.84 6.12 -14.70
CA ARG A 153 -6.67 6.43 -16.13
C ARG A 153 -6.27 5.23 -16.99
N VAL A 154 -6.62 4.00 -16.58
CA VAL A 154 -6.10 2.79 -17.26
C VAL A 154 -6.43 2.74 -18.75
N ASP A 155 -7.53 3.37 -19.17
CA ASP A 155 -7.94 3.46 -20.57
C ASP A 155 -7.04 4.38 -21.42
N ASP A 156 -6.25 5.26 -20.78
CA ASP A 156 -5.26 6.13 -21.42
C ASP A 156 -3.89 5.42 -21.56
N LEU A 157 -3.74 4.21 -21.00
CA LEU A 157 -2.46 3.49 -20.96
C LEU A 157 -2.14 2.91 -22.34
N GLN A 158 -1.01 3.34 -22.91
CA GLN A 158 -0.52 2.90 -24.22
C GLN A 158 0.19 1.54 -24.14
N LEU A 159 -0.54 0.52 -23.69
CA LEU A 159 -0.08 -0.86 -23.63
C LEU A 159 -1.05 -1.77 -24.38
N ASP A 160 -0.49 -2.75 -25.07
CA ASP A 160 -1.29 -3.81 -25.67
C ASP A 160 -1.76 -4.79 -24.59
N MET A 161 -3.04 -4.70 -24.24
CA MET A 161 -3.71 -5.60 -23.29
C MET A 161 -4.48 -6.72 -24.00
N THR A 162 -4.51 -6.76 -25.34
CA THR A 162 -5.36 -7.69 -26.10
C THR A 162 -4.97 -9.16 -25.88
N ARG A 163 -3.70 -9.40 -25.53
CA ARG A 163 -3.16 -10.73 -25.22
C ARG A 163 -3.54 -11.27 -23.83
N VAL A 164 -4.15 -10.45 -22.96
CA VAL A 164 -4.49 -10.84 -21.59
C VAL A 164 -5.79 -11.66 -21.56
N SER A 165 -6.90 -11.01 -21.91
CA SER A 165 -8.21 -11.63 -22.07
C SER A 165 -9.16 -10.63 -22.75
N THR A 166 -10.37 -11.07 -23.10
CA THR A 166 -11.37 -10.20 -23.73
C THR A 166 -12.00 -9.19 -22.76
N ASN A 167 -11.93 -9.45 -21.46
CA ASN A 167 -12.46 -8.60 -20.39
C ASN A 167 -11.78 -8.89 -19.03
N PRO A 168 -10.49 -8.54 -18.87
CA PRO A 168 -9.78 -8.76 -17.62
C PRO A 168 -10.32 -7.86 -16.50
N LEU A 169 -10.22 -8.33 -15.26
CA LEU A 169 -10.43 -7.48 -14.09
C LEU A 169 -9.22 -6.56 -13.92
N ILE A 170 -9.43 -5.25 -13.86
CA ILE A 170 -8.38 -4.31 -13.52
C ILE A 170 -8.37 -4.15 -12.00
N LEU A 171 -7.27 -4.53 -11.36
CA LEU A 171 -7.07 -4.47 -9.92
C LEU A 171 -5.99 -3.45 -9.59
N TRP A 172 -6.26 -2.53 -8.68
CA TRP A 172 -5.20 -1.70 -8.11
C TRP A 172 -4.42 -2.50 -7.06
N ARG A 173 -3.09 -2.43 -7.10
CA ARG A 173 -2.23 -3.18 -6.16
C ARG A 173 -2.45 -2.80 -4.68
N GLY A 174 -3.05 -1.65 -4.41
CA GLY A 174 -3.18 -1.08 -3.08
C GLY A 174 -2.07 -0.10 -2.69
N GLY A 175 -2.28 0.57 -1.57
CA GLY A 175 -1.38 1.59 -1.02
C GLY A 175 -1.58 1.73 0.48
N THR A 176 -0.98 2.77 1.06
CA THR A 176 -0.96 2.97 2.52
C THR A 176 -2.27 3.50 3.09
N SER A 177 -3.17 4.07 2.29
CA SER A 177 -4.33 4.85 2.79
C SER A 177 -5.73 4.38 2.35
N ASN A 178 -5.89 3.63 1.26
CA ASN A 178 -7.22 3.40 0.63
C ASN A 178 -7.62 1.93 0.49
N ALA A 179 -6.83 1.10 -0.18
CA ALA A 179 -7.04 -0.33 -0.31
C ALA A 179 -5.69 -1.00 -0.08
N SER A 180 -5.66 -2.10 0.66
CA SER A 180 -4.38 -2.61 1.15
C SER A 180 -3.68 -3.52 0.14
N VAL A 181 -2.35 -3.41 0.10
CA VAL A 181 -1.50 -4.34 -0.66
C VAL A 181 -1.74 -5.78 -0.21
N GLY A 182 -1.93 -6.00 1.09
CA GLY A 182 -2.21 -7.34 1.63
C GLY A 182 -3.55 -7.92 1.15
N ALA A 183 -4.59 -7.10 1.01
CA ALA A 183 -5.90 -7.53 0.51
C ALA A 183 -5.85 -7.84 -0.98
N ALA A 184 -5.12 -7.05 -1.77
CA ALA A 184 -4.92 -7.31 -3.19
C ALA A 184 -4.13 -8.61 -3.41
N MET A 185 -3.04 -8.83 -2.66
CA MET A 185 -2.27 -10.07 -2.72
C MET A 185 -3.10 -11.30 -2.35
N ARG A 186 -3.88 -11.22 -1.26
CA ARG A 186 -4.80 -12.28 -0.86
C ARG A 186 -5.87 -12.55 -1.93
N PHE A 187 -6.43 -11.49 -2.51
CA PHE A 187 -7.39 -11.62 -3.59
C PHE A 187 -6.78 -12.38 -4.76
N ILE A 188 -5.58 -11.99 -5.19
CA ILE A 188 -4.90 -12.66 -6.31
C ILE A 188 -4.63 -14.13 -6.00
N GLU A 189 -4.13 -14.44 -4.80
CA GLU A 189 -3.83 -15.80 -4.36
C GLU A 189 -5.08 -16.70 -4.38
N GLU A 190 -6.18 -16.24 -3.79
CA GLU A 190 -7.44 -17.00 -3.64
C GLU A 190 -8.35 -16.95 -4.89
N PHE A 191 -8.22 -15.94 -5.75
CA PHE A 191 -9.02 -15.84 -6.98
C PHE A 191 -8.53 -16.78 -8.08
N GLU A 192 -7.27 -17.23 -8.00
CA GLU A 192 -6.69 -18.31 -8.82
C GLU A 192 -6.86 -18.11 -10.34
N ARG A 193 -6.75 -16.85 -10.79
CA ARG A 193 -6.76 -16.50 -12.22
C ARG A 193 -5.37 -16.08 -12.69
N PRO A 194 -5.06 -16.25 -13.99
CA PRO A 194 -3.88 -15.67 -14.61
C PRO A 194 -3.74 -14.18 -14.29
N VAL A 195 -2.57 -13.79 -13.77
CA VAL A 195 -2.28 -12.42 -13.36
C VAL A 195 -1.27 -11.78 -14.30
N TRP A 196 -1.59 -10.58 -14.75
CA TRP A 196 -0.74 -9.75 -15.57
C TRP A 196 -0.34 -8.50 -14.80
N SER A 197 0.95 -8.26 -14.66
CA SER A 197 1.44 -7.04 -14.00
C SER A 197 1.56 -5.90 -15.01
N ALA A 198 1.09 -4.71 -14.66
CA ALA A 198 1.48 -3.46 -15.30
C ALA A 198 2.25 -2.61 -14.26
N PRO A 199 3.56 -2.86 -14.08
CA PRO A 199 4.34 -2.25 -13.03
C PRO A 199 4.91 -0.89 -13.46
N ASP A 200 5.51 -0.18 -12.50
CA ASP A 200 6.58 0.76 -12.84
C ASP A 200 7.78 -0.01 -13.43
N TYR A 201 8.44 0.52 -14.46
CA TYR A 201 9.66 -0.09 -15.01
C TYR A 201 10.88 0.41 -14.24
N ASP A 202 10.94 -0.01 -12.99
CA ASP A 202 12.04 0.22 -12.05
C ASP A 202 12.35 -1.08 -11.27
N PRO A 203 13.43 -1.13 -10.45
CA PRO A 203 13.76 -2.33 -9.72
C PRO A 203 12.63 -2.82 -8.79
N GLU A 204 11.96 -1.93 -8.05
CA GLU A 204 10.91 -2.33 -7.10
C GLU A 204 9.65 -2.83 -7.79
N GLY A 205 9.17 -2.13 -8.82
CA GLY A 205 8.00 -2.51 -9.60
C GLY A 205 8.18 -3.88 -10.26
N LEU A 206 9.37 -4.16 -10.81
CA LEU A 206 9.69 -5.48 -11.35
C LEU A 206 9.81 -6.55 -10.25
N ALA A 207 10.35 -6.22 -9.08
CA ALA A 207 10.44 -7.16 -7.96
C ALA A 207 9.05 -7.47 -7.38
N ILE A 208 8.14 -6.50 -7.37
CA ILE A 208 6.73 -6.70 -7.01
C ILE A 208 6.07 -7.62 -8.04
N ALA A 209 6.22 -7.33 -9.33
CA ALA A 209 5.69 -8.18 -10.39
C ALA A 209 6.15 -9.63 -10.25
N ALA A 210 7.44 -9.85 -9.99
CA ALA A 210 8.03 -11.17 -9.79
C ALA A 210 7.47 -11.97 -8.60
N ARG A 211 6.85 -11.28 -7.62
CA ARG A 211 6.27 -11.89 -6.41
C ARG A 211 4.76 -12.09 -6.52
N LEU A 212 4.12 -11.67 -7.61
CA LEU A 212 2.68 -11.85 -7.78
C LEU A 212 2.36 -13.35 -7.93
N PRO A 213 1.39 -13.87 -7.17
CA PRO A 213 0.87 -15.21 -7.39
C PRO A 213 0.26 -15.31 -8.79
N HIS A 214 0.36 -16.50 -9.39
CA HIS A 214 -0.25 -16.81 -10.70
C HIS A 214 0.18 -15.86 -11.84
N LEU A 215 1.37 -15.25 -11.74
CA LEU A 215 1.91 -14.36 -12.78
C LEU A 215 2.01 -15.10 -14.12
N ALA A 216 1.23 -14.64 -15.09
CA ALA A 216 1.19 -15.13 -16.47
C ALA A 216 2.02 -14.24 -17.42
N GLY A 217 2.22 -12.96 -17.07
CA GLY A 217 2.99 -12.04 -17.91
C GLY A 217 3.15 -10.66 -17.31
N VAL A 218 4.05 -9.86 -17.91
CA VAL A 218 4.22 -8.44 -17.56
C VAL A 218 3.92 -7.60 -18.80
N LEU A 219 2.99 -6.66 -18.66
CA LEU A 219 2.63 -5.71 -19.70
C LEU A 219 3.75 -4.69 -19.88
N ALA A 220 4.19 -4.54 -21.12
CA ALA A 220 5.27 -3.64 -21.50
C ALA A 220 5.06 -3.16 -22.93
N PRO A 221 5.51 -1.93 -23.25
CA PRO A 221 5.60 -1.53 -24.64
C PRO A 221 6.70 -2.36 -25.34
N PRO A 222 6.78 -2.30 -26.68
CA PRO A 222 7.89 -2.89 -27.43
C PRO A 222 9.26 -2.49 -26.86
N ASP A 223 10.24 -3.40 -26.92
CA ASP A 223 11.55 -3.23 -26.30
C ASP A 223 12.28 -1.95 -26.76
N ASP A 224 12.17 -1.61 -28.04
CA ASP A 224 12.75 -0.40 -28.64
C ASP A 224 12.12 0.87 -28.06
N VAL A 225 10.79 0.89 -27.92
CA VAL A 225 10.05 1.99 -27.28
C VAL A 225 10.45 2.11 -25.81
N LEU A 226 10.48 1.00 -25.07
CA LEU A 226 10.87 1.00 -23.66
C LEU A 226 12.30 1.52 -23.45
N ARG A 227 13.25 1.09 -24.29
CA ARG A 227 14.63 1.58 -24.25
C ARG A 227 14.71 3.08 -24.47
N GLN A 228 13.94 3.62 -25.41
CA GLN A 228 13.90 5.07 -25.67
C GLN A 228 13.35 5.83 -24.46
N LEU A 229 12.26 5.35 -23.87
CA LEU A 229 11.65 5.96 -22.68
C LEU A 229 12.60 5.93 -21.47
N LEU A 230 13.25 4.79 -21.22
CA LEU A 230 14.27 4.66 -20.16
C LEU A 230 15.46 5.57 -20.41
N LYS A 231 15.94 5.67 -21.66
CA LYS A 231 17.04 6.57 -22.03
C LYS A 231 16.67 8.03 -21.75
N ALA A 232 15.45 8.44 -22.06
CA ALA A 232 14.92 9.78 -21.82
C ALA A 232 14.63 10.07 -20.33
N SER A 233 14.46 9.03 -19.50
CA SER A 233 14.24 9.20 -18.06
C SER A 233 15.41 9.89 -17.36
N ARG A 234 15.10 10.66 -16.32
CA ARG A 234 16.07 11.32 -15.44
C ARG A 234 16.14 10.69 -14.04
N LEU A 235 15.40 9.60 -13.81
CA LEU A 235 15.24 8.99 -12.49
C LEU A 235 16.36 7.98 -12.17
N HIS A 236 17.60 8.43 -12.20
CA HIS A 236 18.75 7.61 -11.79
C HIS A 236 18.77 7.40 -10.26
N ALA A 237 18.50 8.45 -9.48
CA ALA A 237 18.49 8.37 -8.03
C ALA A 237 17.47 7.35 -7.50
N ARG A 238 16.25 7.32 -8.09
CA ARG A 238 15.21 6.34 -7.76
C ARG A 238 15.71 4.90 -8.02
N TYR A 239 16.26 4.64 -9.20
CA TYR A 239 16.86 3.35 -9.54
C TYR A 239 17.90 2.92 -8.50
N SER A 240 18.87 3.78 -8.17
CA SER A 240 19.95 3.44 -7.25
C SER A 240 19.46 3.21 -5.81
N GLN A 241 18.42 3.93 -5.38
CA GLN A 241 17.83 3.76 -4.04
C GLN A 241 17.09 2.42 -3.91
N GLN A 242 16.38 2.00 -4.97
CA GLN A 242 15.57 0.78 -4.98
C GLN A 242 16.39 -0.49 -5.21
N LEU A 243 17.52 -0.37 -5.93
CA LEU A 243 18.33 -1.51 -6.38
C LEU A 243 18.70 -2.49 -5.25
N PRO A 244 19.23 -2.07 -4.09
CA PRO A 244 19.67 -3.02 -3.06
C PRO A 244 18.56 -3.93 -2.53
N GLY A 245 17.33 -3.41 -2.42
CA GLY A 245 16.18 -4.18 -1.92
C GLY A 245 15.54 -5.09 -2.96
N ALA A 246 15.60 -4.69 -4.24
CA ALA A 246 14.98 -5.41 -5.34
C ALA A 246 15.89 -6.48 -5.98
N GLN A 247 17.21 -6.23 -6.01
CA GLN A 247 18.18 -7.03 -6.75
C GLN A 247 18.13 -8.53 -6.43
N PRO A 248 18.06 -8.99 -5.16
CA PRO A 248 18.01 -10.43 -4.87
C PRO A 248 16.81 -11.13 -5.52
N THR A 249 15.64 -10.49 -5.52
CA THR A 249 14.43 -11.03 -6.15
C THR A 249 14.56 -11.05 -7.67
N LEU A 250 15.11 -9.99 -8.26
CA LEU A 250 15.25 -9.88 -9.71
C LEU A 250 16.30 -10.85 -10.29
N GLU A 251 17.37 -11.12 -9.55
CA GLU A 251 18.40 -12.09 -9.94
C GLU A 251 17.90 -13.54 -9.82
N GLN A 252 16.94 -13.81 -8.93
CA GLN A 252 16.34 -15.13 -8.76
C GLN A 252 15.07 -15.33 -9.61
N ALA A 253 14.56 -14.28 -10.25
CA ALA A 253 13.34 -14.37 -11.03
C ALA A 253 13.53 -15.29 -12.24
N SER A 254 12.61 -16.25 -12.40
CA SER A 254 12.59 -17.20 -13.52
C SER A 254 11.60 -16.81 -14.62
N HIS A 255 10.68 -15.88 -14.35
CA HIS A 255 9.66 -15.50 -15.31
C HIS A 255 10.28 -14.76 -16.51
N PRO A 256 10.07 -15.21 -17.78
CA PRO A 256 10.74 -14.65 -18.95
C PRO A 256 10.55 -13.14 -19.13
N ASP A 257 9.32 -12.64 -18.93
CA ASP A 257 9.07 -11.19 -19.03
C ASP A 257 9.82 -10.39 -17.96
N VAL A 258 9.92 -10.89 -16.73
CA VAL A 258 10.65 -10.20 -15.65
C VAL A 258 12.13 -10.15 -15.98
N GLN A 259 12.72 -11.25 -16.45
CA GLN A 259 14.13 -11.30 -16.85
C GLN A 259 14.42 -10.35 -18.03
N ARG A 260 13.55 -10.37 -19.05
CA ARG A 260 13.65 -9.47 -20.21
C ARG A 260 13.61 -8.01 -19.77
N LEU A 261 12.58 -7.62 -19.03
CA LEU A 261 12.41 -6.22 -18.58
C LEU A 261 13.51 -5.80 -17.61
N TRP A 262 13.94 -6.69 -16.72
CA TRP A 262 15.05 -6.42 -15.81
C TRP A 262 16.34 -6.12 -16.57
N THR A 263 16.62 -6.88 -17.63
CA THR A 263 17.77 -6.61 -18.50
C THR A 263 17.73 -5.21 -19.10
N LEU A 264 16.56 -4.73 -19.55
CA LEU A 264 16.38 -3.39 -20.10
C LEU A 264 16.58 -2.29 -19.04
N VAL A 265 15.92 -2.44 -17.89
CA VAL A 265 15.98 -1.48 -16.79
C VAL A 265 17.41 -1.39 -16.25
N ARG A 266 18.05 -2.54 -15.99
CA ARG A 266 19.44 -2.62 -15.53
C ARG A 266 20.42 -1.98 -16.51
N ALA A 267 20.28 -2.24 -17.81
CA ALA A 267 21.14 -1.65 -18.83
C ALA A 267 21.02 -0.12 -18.90
N SER A 268 19.84 0.42 -18.59
CA SER A 268 19.61 1.87 -18.56
C SER A 268 20.12 2.56 -17.30
N GLY A 269 20.20 1.84 -16.18
CA GLY A 269 20.50 2.40 -14.85
C GLY A 269 19.46 3.42 -14.36
N LYS A 270 18.23 3.38 -14.88
CA LYS A 270 17.19 4.39 -14.65
C LYS A 270 15.85 3.73 -14.36
N ALA A 271 15.01 4.44 -13.61
CA ALA A 271 13.62 4.09 -13.37
C ALA A 271 12.69 4.78 -14.38
N LEU A 272 11.56 4.15 -14.73
CA LEU A 272 10.52 4.74 -15.55
C LEU A 272 9.14 4.54 -14.89
N PRO A 273 8.47 5.62 -14.43
CA PRO A 273 7.15 5.55 -13.84
C PRO A 273 6.09 5.20 -14.90
N GLN A 274 5.05 4.48 -14.51
CA GLN A 274 3.98 4.00 -15.38
C GLN A 274 3.18 5.14 -16.03
N GLU A 275 3.09 6.32 -15.40
CA GLU A 275 2.42 7.51 -15.93
C GLU A 275 3.01 7.97 -17.26
N ARG A 276 4.29 7.63 -17.53
CA ARG A 276 4.95 7.93 -18.82
C ARG A 276 4.34 7.20 -20.01
N LEU A 277 3.56 6.16 -19.75
CA LEU A 277 2.84 5.40 -20.76
C LEU A 277 1.40 5.86 -20.94
N CYS A 278 0.92 6.82 -20.15
CA CYS A 278 -0.41 7.40 -20.35
C CYS A 278 -0.35 8.52 -21.39
N VAL A 279 -1.40 8.67 -22.19
CA VAL A 279 -1.54 9.83 -23.08
C VAL A 279 -1.47 11.11 -22.25
N GLN A 280 -0.54 12.00 -22.60
CA GLN A 280 -0.46 13.33 -22.01
C GLN A 280 -1.57 14.19 -22.64
N VAL A 281 -2.50 14.65 -21.81
CA VAL A 281 -3.57 15.59 -22.18
C VAL A 281 -3.07 17.00 -21.91
#